data_AF-A0A7S2CNV5-F1
#
_entry.id   AF-A0A7S2CNV5-F1
#
_cell.length_a   1.000
_cell.length_b   1.000
_cell.length_c   1.000
_cell.angle_alpha   90.00
_cell.angle_beta   90.00
_cell.angle_gamma   90.00
#
_symmetry.space_group_name_H-M   'P 1'
#
loop_
_entity.id
_entity.type
_entity.pdbx_description
1 polymer ?
#
loop_
_entity_poly.entity_id
_entity_poly.type
_entity_poly.pdbx_seq_one_letter_code
_entity_poly.pdbx_strand_id
1 'polypeptide(L)'
;GELDILEYANDASSKVTFHTNKNCSLAVDKLNTCMKGPNVDLEVIKSCYTNYTSNDLGCKPPQVRRTGKWYADNPGVIATVWDRSGVFVFHIPEGEVPPDLSSDNPNPNSWERWMTAYLPFDPETCYDVAKPQEIVLNIALCGDWAGGAWYDSEEARATGFLPPYCVPGHVTEPATDCCTIFMSSPTAEEYLKTRAFFDIEYVKVFEPTGTTPSKISSGSFRNEGKPLEEPCVHCGGVRWIPKGSHAT
;
A
#
# COMPACT_ATOMS: atom_id res chain seq x y z
N GLY A 1 6.67 -10.57 5.45
CA GLY A 1 5.43 -9.82 5.59
C GLY A 1 4.90 -9.47 4.22
N GLU A 2 3.97 -8.53 4.24
CA GLU A 2 3.27 -7.95 3.10
C GLU A 2 3.15 -6.44 3.37
N LEU A 3 3.34 -5.66 2.31
CA LEU A 3 3.17 -4.21 2.32
C LEU A 3 2.07 -3.87 1.32
N ASP A 4 0.98 -3.31 1.83
CA ASP A 4 -0.09 -2.79 0.99
C ASP A 4 0.21 -1.34 0.67
N ILE A 5 0.59 -1.06 -0.58
CA ILE A 5 0.96 0.29 -1.03
C ILE A 5 -0.30 1.11 -1.36
N LEU A 6 -1.29 0.45 -1.96
CA LEU A 6 -2.60 1.01 -2.27
C LEU A 6 -3.63 -0.13 -2.21
N GLU A 7 -4.40 -0.17 -1.14
CA GLU A 7 -5.46 -1.15 -0.96
C GLU A 7 -6.76 -0.46 -0.53
N TYR A 8 -7.88 -0.85 -1.15
CA TYR A 8 -9.23 -0.42 -0.78
C TYR A 8 -10.25 -1.46 -1.21
N ALA A 9 -11.44 -1.37 -0.63
CA ALA A 9 -12.59 -2.20 -0.96
C ALA A 9 -13.84 -1.31 -1.07
N ASN A 10 -14.63 -1.50 -2.13
CA ASN A 10 -15.84 -0.70 -2.40
C ASN A 10 -15.54 0.81 -2.38
N ASP A 11 -16.36 1.61 -1.70
CA ASP A 11 -16.23 3.06 -1.46
C ASP A 11 -15.18 3.43 -0.39
N ALA A 12 -14.54 2.45 0.25
CA ALA A 12 -13.60 2.75 1.31
C ALA A 12 -12.41 3.58 0.80
N SER A 13 -11.98 4.53 1.63
CA SER A 13 -10.72 5.23 1.38
C SER A 13 -9.54 4.28 1.61
N SER A 14 -8.55 4.39 0.73
CA SER A 14 -7.34 3.58 0.70
C SER A 14 -6.62 3.48 2.02
N LYS A 15 -5.86 2.40 2.17
CA LYS A 15 -4.94 2.20 3.27
C LYS A 15 -3.57 1.81 2.73
N VAL A 16 -2.55 2.31 3.42
CA VAL A 16 -1.20 1.77 3.44
C VAL A 16 -1.05 1.00 4.75
N THR A 17 -0.77 -0.29 4.64
CA THR A 17 -0.68 -1.22 5.78
C THR A 17 0.54 -2.11 5.64
N PHE A 18 1.01 -2.64 6.78
CA PHE A 18 2.07 -3.62 6.79
C PHE A 18 1.73 -4.78 7.72
N HIS A 19 1.90 -5.98 7.18
CA HIS A 19 1.50 -7.23 7.81
C HIS A 19 2.71 -8.14 7.98
N THR A 20 2.88 -8.73 9.15
CA THR A 20 3.93 -9.71 9.41
C THR A 20 3.50 -10.71 10.47
N ASN A 21 4.09 -11.90 10.44
CA ASN A 21 3.91 -12.93 11.47
C ASN A 21 4.94 -12.80 12.62
N LYS A 22 5.74 -11.73 12.61
CA LYS A 22 6.73 -11.43 13.66
C LYS A 22 6.25 -10.31 14.56
N ASN A 23 6.76 -10.25 15.78
CA ASN A 23 6.56 -9.09 16.64
C ASN A 23 7.34 -7.90 16.10
N CYS A 24 6.64 -6.96 15.46
CA CYS A 24 7.18 -5.74 14.87
C CYS A 24 6.16 -4.64 15.11
N SER A 25 6.62 -3.49 15.59
CA SER A 25 5.78 -2.31 15.84
C SER A 25 6.33 -1.06 15.16
N LEU A 26 5.43 -0.15 14.80
CA LEU A 26 5.81 1.19 14.35
C LEU A 26 6.44 2.01 15.51
N ALA A 27 7.49 2.76 15.21
CA ALA A 27 8.15 3.65 16.18
C ALA A 27 7.25 4.85 16.49
N VAL A 28 6.66 4.83 17.70
CA VAL A 28 5.56 5.74 18.09
C VAL A 28 5.98 7.21 18.09
N ASP A 29 7.23 7.49 18.47
CA ASP A 29 7.84 8.82 18.49
C ASP A 29 7.96 9.44 17.09
N LYS A 30 7.93 8.63 16.03
CA LYS A 30 8.09 9.05 14.63
C LYS A 30 6.80 9.09 13.81
N LEU A 31 5.67 8.61 14.34
CA LEU A 31 4.43 8.48 13.55
C LEU A 31 3.90 9.81 12.99
N ASN A 32 4.09 10.91 13.72
CA ASN A 32 3.53 12.23 13.36
C ASN A 32 4.60 13.22 12.85
N THR A 33 5.83 12.77 12.63
CA THR A 33 6.91 13.67 12.21
C THR A 33 6.69 14.15 10.77
N CYS A 34 6.33 13.22 9.88
CA CYS A 34 6.11 13.46 8.46
C CYS A 34 4.62 13.53 8.09
N MET A 35 3.74 12.79 8.80
CA MET A 35 2.30 12.74 8.51
C MET A 35 1.51 13.57 9.53
N LYS A 36 1.17 14.81 9.17
CA LYS A 36 0.38 15.74 9.99
C LYS A 36 -0.47 16.68 9.12
N GLY A 37 -1.55 17.20 9.68
CA GLY A 37 -2.39 18.22 9.03
C GLY A 37 -3.83 17.77 8.81
N PRO A 38 -4.69 18.66 8.26
CA PRO A 38 -6.14 18.47 8.25
C PRO A 38 -6.63 17.31 7.36
N ASN A 39 -5.81 16.87 6.40
CA ASN A 39 -6.16 15.82 5.43
C ASN A 39 -5.54 14.45 5.76
N VAL A 40 -4.89 14.33 6.92
CA VAL A 40 -4.25 13.11 7.39
C VAL A 40 -5.21 12.41 8.36
N ASP A 41 -5.57 11.18 8.05
CA ASP A 41 -6.21 10.28 9.01
C ASP A 41 -5.17 9.94 10.09
N LEU A 42 -5.45 10.32 11.34
CA LEU A 42 -4.56 10.12 12.48
C LEU A 42 -4.81 8.80 13.21
N GLU A 43 -5.70 7.94 12.71
CA GLU A 43 -5.92 6.63 13.28
C GLU A 43 -4.67 5.74 13.11
N VAL A 44 -4.20 5.18 14.22
CA VAL A 44 -2.96 4.38 14.26
C VAL A 44 -3.23 2.99 14.78
N ILE A 45 -2.71 1.99 14.06
CA ILE A 45 -2.50 0.63 14.57
C ILE A 45 -0.99 0.40 14.58
N LYS A 46 -0.41 0.19 15.76
CA LYS A 46 1.06 0.17 15.95
C LYS A 46 1.68 -1.18 15.61
N SER A 47 1.03 -2.27 16.04
CA SER A 47 1.56 -3.63 15.87
C SER A 47 1.36 -4.07 14.44
N CYS A 48 2.44 -4.45 13.76
CA CYS A 48 2.39 -5.02 12.43
C CYS A 48 2.13 -6.54 12.45
N TYR A 49 2.02 -7.13 13.64
CA TYR A 49 1.67 -8.54 13.78
C TYR A 49 0.28 -8.80 13.21
N THR A 50 0.16 -9.87 12.43
CA THR A 50 -1.10 -10.28 11.80
C THR A 50 -1.48 -11.68 12.23
N ASN A 51 -2.68 -11.80 12.77
CA ASN A 51 -3.38 -13.03 13.04
C ASN A 51 -4.89 -12.78 12.92
N TYR A 52 -5.47 -13.17 11.79
CA TYR A 52 -6.88 -12.96 11.50
C TYR A 52 -7.82 -13.64 12.51
N THR A 53 -7.40 -14.74 13.16
CA THR A 53 -8.23 -15.43 14.17
C THR A 53 -8.39 -14.63 15.46
N SER A 54 -7.42 -13.79 15.81
CA SER A 54 -7.46 -12.88 16.96
C SER A 54 -7.76 -11.43 16.56
N ASN A 55 -8.10 -11.18 15.29
CA ASN A 55 -8.33 -9.84 14.73
C ASN A 55 -7.12 -8.90 14.90
N ASP A 56 -5.90 -9.45 14.87
CA ASP A 56 -4.67 -8.68 14.73
C ASP A 56 -4.46 -8.45 13.22
N LEU A 57 -4.72 -7.23 12.74
CA LEU A 57 -4.80 -6.91 11.31
C LEU A 57 -3.61 -6.09 10.79
N GLY A 58 -2.41 -6.32 11.33
CA GLY A 58 -1.23 -5.56 10.93
C GLY A 58 -1.26 -4.09 11.38
N CYS A 59 -0.29 -3.32 10.92
CA CYS A 59 -0.10 -1.94 11.35
C CYS A 59 -0.52 -0.94 10.27
N LYS A 60 -0.96 0.23 10.73
CA LYS A 60 -1.45 1.33 9.93
C LYS A 60 -0.92 2.64 10.53
N PRO A 61 -0.10 3.44 9.82
CA PRO A 61 0.34 4.75 10.29
C PRO A 61 -0.74 5.81 10.04
N PRO A 62 -0.55 7.04 10.57
CA PRO A 62 -1.24 8.20 10.05
C PRO A 62 -0.98 8.36 8.56
N GLN A 63 -2.00 8.67 7.78
CA GLN A 63 -1.90 8.66 6.32
C GLN A 63 -2.98 9.49 5.63
N VAL A 64 -2.66 9.92 4.41
CA VAL A 64 -3.62 10.53 3.49
C VAL A 64 -4.35 9.42 2.76
N ARG A 65 -5.66 9.30 3.00
CA ARG A 65 -6.50 8.24 2.42
C ARG A 65 -7.40 8.82 1.34
N ARG A 66 -7.57 8.08 0.23
CA ARG A 66 -8.39 8.50 -0.92
C ARG A 66 -9.14 7.30 -1.48
N THR A 67 -10.32 7.52 -2.04
CA THR A 67 -11.11 6.44 -2.65
C THR A 67 -10.51 5.99 -3.97
N GLY A 68 -10.85 4.79 -4.43
CA GLY A 68 -10.45 4.32 -5.77
C GLY A 68 -10.88 5.28 -6.88
N LYS A 69 -12.09 5.87 -6.77
CA LYS A 69 -12.56 6.92 -7.68
C LYS A 69 -11.64 8.14 -7.71
N TRP A 70 -11.15 8.58 -6.55
CA TRP A 70 -10.24 9.72 -6.49
C TRP A 70 -8.93 9.43 -7.23
N TYR A 71 -8.35 8.23 -7.08
CA TYR A 71 -7.14 7.85 -7.82
C TYR A 71 -7.37 7.75 -9.33
N ALA A 72 -8.54 7.25 -9.75
CA ALA A 72 -8.92 7.22 -11.16
C ALA A 72 -9.05 8.64 -11.77
N ASP A 73 -9.58 9.60 -10.99
CA ASP A 73 -9.70 11.00 -11.42
C ASP A 73 -8.39 11.80 -11.27
N ASN A 74 -7.39 11.26 -10.56
CA ASN A 74 -6.09 11.91 -10.28
C ASN A 74 -4.94 10.92 -10.56
N PRO A 75 -4.73 10.52 -11.82
CA PRO A 75 -3.66 9.61 -12.19
C PRO A 75 -2.29 10.20 -11.85
N GLY A 76 -1.31 9.33 -11.67
CA GLY A 76 0.02 9.72 -11.28
C GLY A 76 0.89 8.55 -10.87
N VAL A 77 2.09 8.85 -10.39
CA VAL A 77 3.04 7.86 -9.91
C VAL A 77 2.73 7.52 -8.46
N ILE A 78 2.49 6.23 -8.20
CA ILE A 78 2.55 5.67 -6.86
C ILE A 78 3.97 5.18 -6.65
N ALA A 79 4.68 5.77 -5.70
CA ALA A 79 6.06 5.42 -5.41
C ALA A 79 6.20 4.89 -3.98
N THR A 80 7.13 3.97 -3.78
CA THR A 80 7.47 3.42 -2.47
C THR A 80 8.97 3.41 -2.29
N VAL A 81 9.41 3.95 -1.16
CA VAL A 81 10.79 3.79 -0.68
C VAL A 81 10.74 2.87 0.53
N TRP A 82 11.48 1.78 0.48
CA TRP A 82 11.55 0.83 1.57
C TRP A 82 13.00 0.54 1.91
N ASP A 83 13.40 0.90 3.13
CA ASP A 83 14.70 0.60 3.69
C ASP A 83 14.59 0.09 5.15
N ARG A 84 15.71 0.06 5.88
CA ARG A 84 15.75 -0.42 7.27
C ARG A 84 14.95 0.44 8.25
N SER A 85 14.82 1.74 7.98
CA SER A 85 14.15 2.70 8.85
C SER A 85 12.62 2.66 8.73
N GLY A 86 12.10 2.08 7.65
CA GLY A 86 10.68 2.03 7.40
C GLY A 86 10.31 2.06 5.93
N VAL A 87 9.06 2.46 5.69
CA VAL A 87 8.45 2.59 4.37
C VAL A 87 7.85 3.97 4.20
N PHE A 88 8.14 4.61 3.07
CA PHE A 88 7.48 5.83 2.62
C PHE A 88 6.66 5.52 1.38
N VAL A 89 5.44 6.04 1.34
CA VAL A 89 4.56 5.92 0.17
C VAL A 89 4.19 7.32 -0.31
N PHE A 90 4.18 7.50 -1.62
CA PHE A 90 3.91 8.76 -2.29
C PHE A 90 2.85 8.57 -3.38
N HIS A 91 2.05 9.60 -3.60
CA HIS A 91 1.25 9.78 -4.81
C HIS A 91 1.65 11.10 -5.46
N ILE A 92 2.32 11.00 -6.60
CA ILE A 92 2.82 12.15 -7.36
C ILE A 92 1.87 12.34 -8.55
N PRO A 93 1.03 13.38 -8.57
CA PRO A 93 0.11 13.62 -9.68
C PRO A 93 0.84 13.69 -11.02
N GLU A 94 0.20 13.22 -12.10
CA GLU A 94 0.79 13.15 -13.45
C GLU A 94 1.42 14.49 -13.89
N GLY A 95 0.71 15.61 -13.68
CA GLY A 95 1.21 16.94 -14.00
C GLY A 95 2.34 17.46 -13.10
N GLU A 96 2.72 16.70 -12.08
CA GLU A 96 3.73 17.05 -11.08
C GLU A 96 4.93 16.08 -11.07
N VAL A 97 4.98 15.11 -11.99
CA VAL A 97 6.07 14.12 -12.06
C VAL A 97 7.43 14.84 -12.18
N PRO A 98 8.34 14.66 -11.20
CA PRO A 98 9.61 15.36 -11.19
C PRO A 98 10.60 14.83 -12.25
N PRO A 99 11.57 15.66 -12.70
CA PRO A 99 12.55 15.26 -13.71
C PRO A 99 13.47 14.10 -13.31
N ASP A 100 13.66 13.86 -12.02
CA ASP A 100 14.48 12.77 -11.49
C ASP A 100 13.87 11.39 -11.80
N LEU A 101 12.54 11.27 -11.80
CA LEU A 101 11.82 10.09 -12.28
C LEU A 101 11.89 9.93 -13.80
N SER A 102 11.78 11.04 -14.54
CA SER A 102 11.86 11.02 -16.02
C SER A 102 13.26 10.65 -16.53
N SER A 103 14.29 10.89 -15.73
CA SER A 103 15.69 10.59 -16.04
C SER A 103 16.20 9.29 -15.40
N ASP A 104 15.31 8.47 -14.81
CA ASP A 104 15.64 7.21 -14.14
C ASP A 104 16.72 7.36 -13.06
N ASN A 105 16.75 8.51 -12.37
CA ASN A 105 17.66 8.81 -11.27
C ASN A 105 16.87 9.36 -10.07
N PRO A 106 15.96 8.56 -9.46
CA PRO A 106 15.06 9.03 -8.43
C PRO A 106 15.77 9.59 -7.19
N ASN A 107 15.22 10.68 -6.66
CA ASN A 107 15.65 11.35 -5.44
C ASN A 107 14.44 11.64 -4.51
N PRO A 108 14.05 10.65 -3.70
CA PRO A 108 12.90 10.74 -2.80
C PRO A 108 12.95 11.89 -1.78
N ASN A 109 14.14 12.42 -1.46
CA ASN A 109 14.31 13.60 -0.62
C ASN A 109 13.51 14.81 -1.07
N SER A 110 13.28 14.93 -2.39
CA SER A 110 12.55 16.05 -2.98
C SER A 110 11.05 15.83 -3.05
N TRP A 111 10.55 14.67 -2.58
CA TRP A 111 9.18 14.22 -2.80
C TRP A 111 8.25 14.40 -1.58
N GLU A 112 8.73 14.99 -0.48
CA GLU A 112 8.00 15.08 0.81
C GLU A 112 6.56 15.58 0.65
N ARG A 113 6.33 16.58 -0.23
CA ARG A 113 5.00 17.15 -0.47
C ARG A 113 3.97 16.19 -1.06
N TRP A 114 4.41 15.08 -1.64
CA TRP A 114 3.57 14.03 -2.24
C TRP A 114 3.44 12.80 -1.34
N MET A 115 3.99 12.84 -0.13
CA MET A 115 3.94 11.72 0.79
C MET A 115 2.49 11.47 1.25
N THR A 116 2.05 10.23 1.13
CA THR A 116 0.72 9.79 1.57
C THR A 116 0.79 8.96 2.85
N ALA A 117 1.91 8.28 3.11
CA ALA A 117 2.11 7.53 4.35
C ALA A 117 3.60 7.42 4.70
N TYR A 118 3.87 7.33 5.99
CA TYR A 118 5.17 6.94 6.55
C TYR A 118 4.99 5.87 7.62
N LEU A 119 5.57 4.70 7.41
CA LEU A 119 5.62 3.59 8.36
C LEU A 119 7.02 3.57 9.01
N PRO A 120 7.23 4.29 10.13
CA PRO A 120 8.50 4.24 10.84
C PRO A 120 8.66 2.89 11.51
N PHE A 121 9.60 2.06 11.07
CA PHE A 121 9.88 0.79 11.73
C PHE A 121 10.69 1.01 13.00
N ASP A 122 10.23 0.44 14.11
CA ASP A 122 11.01 0.40 15.35
C ASP A 122 12.24 -0.51 15.13
N PRO A 123 13.47 0.01 15.22
CA PRO A 123 14.67 -0.79 14.96
C PRO A 123 14.85 -1.97 15.94
N GLU A 124 14.22 -1.93 17.11
CA GLU A 124 14.31 -3.01 18.10
C GLU A 124 13.41 -4.20 17.76
N THR A 125 12.28 -3.96 17.09
CA THR A 125 11.26 -5.00 16.83
C THR A 125 11.05 -5.30 15.34
N CYS A 126 11.27 -4.32 14.47
CA CYS A 126 11.01 -4.41 13.03
C CYS A 126 12.28 -4.60 12.19
N TYR A 127 13.20 -5.46 12.63
CA TYR A 127 14.35 -5.87 11.82
C TYR A 127 14.07 -7.21 11.09
N ASP A 128 14.49 -7.32 9.83
CA ASP A 128 14.36 -8.52 9.00
C ASP A 128 12.93 -9.13 8.97
N VAL A 129 11.91 -8.26 8.94
CA VAL A 129 10.48 -8.64 8.98
C VAL A 129 9.89 -9.02 7.62
N ALA A 130 10.62 -8.74 6.54
CA ALA A 130 10.29 -9.12 5.19
C ALA A 130 11.50 -9.75 4.48
N LYS A 131 11.21 -10.71 3.60
CA LYS A 131 12.14 -11.28 2.63
C LYS A 131 12.06 -10.45 1.34
N PRO A 132 12.90 -10.69 0.31
CA PRO A 132 12.65 -10.13 -1.01
C PRO A 132 11.17 -10.29 -1.40
N GLN A 133 10.58 -9.19 -1.87
CA GLN A 133 9.15 -9.09 -2.13
C GLN A 133 8.87 -9.23 -3.62
N GLU A 134 7.64 -9.60 -3.94
CA GLU A 134 7.09 -9.61 -5.28
C GLU A 134 6.08 -8.47 -5.40
N ILE A 135 6.07 -7.78 -6.53
CA ILE A 135 5.07 -6.74 -6.80
C ILE A 135 3.80 -7.45 -7.30
N VAL A 136 2.70 -7.29 -6.58
CA VAL A 136 1.40 -7.87 -6.91
C VAL A 136 0.45 -6.76 -7.30
N LEU A 137 -0.18 -6.92 -8.46
CA LEU A 137 -1.30 -6.09 -8.91
C LEU A 137 -2.50 -7.01 -9.01
N ASN A 138 -3.53 -6.72 -8.23
CA ASN A 138 -4.68 -7.60 -8.09
C ASN A 138 -5.98 -6.80 -7.99
N ILE A 139 -7.02 -7.27 -8.67
CA ILE A 139 -8.40 -6.84 -8.47
C ILE A 139 -9.15 -8.09 -8.03
N ALA A 140 -9.27 -8.27 -6.71
CA ALA A 140 -10.14 -9.29 -6.14
C ALA A 140 -11.57 -8.76 -6.01
N LEU A 141 -12.53 -9.68 -6.03
CA LEU A 141 -13.95 -9.36 -5.86
C LEU A 141 -14.46 -10.04 -4.59
N CYS A 142 -15.28 -9.33 -3.83
CA CYS A 142 -15.92 -9.83 -2.61
C CYS A 142 -14.91 -10.30 -1.54
N GLY A 143 -14.97 -11.56 -1.12
CA GLY A 143 -14.12 -12.11 -0.08
C GLY A 143 -14.28 -11.39 1.26
N ASP A 144 -13.28 -11.58 2.13
CA ASP A 144 -13.34 -11.21 3.54
C ASP A 144 -13.66 -9.72 3.74
N TRP A 145 -12.93 -8.82 3.04
CA TRP A 145 -13.11 -7.39 3.22
C TRP A 145 -14.23 -6.82 2.33
N ALA A 146 -14.10 -6.92 1.00
CA ALA A 146 -15.07 -6.25 0.12
C ALA A 146 -16.47 -6.88 0.20
N GLY A 147 -16.55 -8.21 0.35
CA GLY A 147 -17.82 -8.92 0.55
C GLY A 147 -18.42 -8.60 1.92
N GLY A 148 -17.59 -8.60 2.97
CA GLY A 148 -18.03 -8.28 4.33
C GLY A 148 -18.59 -6.86 4.45
N ALA A 149 -18.00 -5.91 3.73
CA ALA A 149 -18.43 -4.51 3.70
C ALA A 149 -19.48 -4.20 2.62
N TRP A 150 -19.82 -5.15 1.74
CA TRP A 150 -20.64 -4.89 0.55
C TRP A 150 -21.98 -4.28 0.91
N TYR A 151 -22.71 -4.89 1.85
CA TYR A 151 -24.07 -4.48 2.20
C TYR A 151 -24.17 -3.03 2.69
N ASP A 152 -23.11 -2.53 3.35
CA ASP A 152 -23.06 -1.19 3.92
C ASP A 152 -22.51 -0.12 2.95
N SER A 153 -21.89 -0.54 1.84
CA SER A 153 -21.29 0.37 0.86
C SER A 153 -22.33 1.18 0.07
N GLU A 154 -21.96 2.41 -0.28
CA GLU A 154 -22.76 3.27 -1.14
C GLU A 154 -22.88 2.70 -2.55
N GLU A 155 -21.83 2.05 -3.08
CA GLU A 155 -21.91 1.40 -4.40
C GLU A 155 -22.98 0.32 -4.41
N ALA A 156 -23.01 -0.57 -3.40
CA ALA A 156 -24.02 -1.61 -3.33
C ALA A 156 -25.44 -1.03 -3.29
N ARG A 157 -25.66 0.02 -2.48
CA ARG A 157 -26.95 0.71 -2.42
C ARG A 157 -27.34 1.33 -3.77
N ALA A 158 -26.38 1.92 -4.48
CA ALA A 158 -26.60 2.52 -5.78
C ALA A 158 -26.99 1.50 -6.87
N THR A 159 -26.58 0.24 -6.73
CA THR A 159 -26.98 -0.82 -7.67
C THR A 159 -28.49 -1.15 -7.60
N GLY A 160 -29.13 -0.92 -6.46
CA GLY A 160 -30.48 -1.42 -6.18
C GLY A 160 -30.60 -2.95 -6.15
N PHE A 161 -29.47 -3.68 -6.27
CA PHE A 161 -29.41 -5.13 -6.33
C PHE A 161 -29.12 -5.71 -4.95
N LEU A 162 -30.17 -5.82 -4.13
CA LEU A 162 -30.13 -6.48 -2.83
C LEU A 162 -31.24 -7.54 -2.77
N PRO A 163 -30.96 -8.77 -3.24
CA PRO A 163 -31.94 -9.85 -3.19
C PRO A 163 -32.32 -10.16 -1.74
N PRO A 164 -33.61 -10.42 -1.44
CA PRO A 164 -34.08 -10.60 -0.05
C PRO A 164 -33.52 -11.85 0.64
N TYR A 165 -32.86 -12.74 -0.10
CA TYR A 165 -32.25 -13.96 0.39
C TYR A 165 -30.74 -13.85 0.63
N CYS A 166 -30.11 -12.73 0.25
CA CYS A 166 -28.71 -12.53 0.60
C CYS A 166 -28.59 -12.13 2.08
N VAL A 167 -27.52 -12.56 2.74
CA VAL A 167 -27.28 -12.34 4.17
C VAL A 167 -26.03 -11.45 4.32
N PRO A 168 -26.17 -10.24 4.90
CA PRO A 168 -25.03 -9.35 5.13
C PRO A 168 -23.91 -10.05 5.89
N GLY A 169 -22.67 -9.94 5.40
CA GLY A 169 -21.48 -10.52 6.02
C GLY A 169 -21.30 -12.03 5.84
N HIS A 170 -22.20 -12.74 5.14
CA HIS A 170 -22.09 -14.19 4.95
C HIS A 170 -21.15 -14.56 3.79
N VAL A 171 -19.88 -14.17 3.88
CA VAL A 171 -18.88 -14.22 2.80
C VAL A 171 -18.32 -15.62 2.47
N THR A 172 -18.64 -16.63 3.29
CA THR A 172 -18.17 -18.02 3.10
C THR A 172 -19.18 -18.92 2.40
N GLU A 173 -20.40 -18.46 2.16
CA GLU A 173 -21.48 -19.21 1.48
C GLU A 173 -21.95 -18.45 0.24
N PRO A 174 -21.41 -18.79 -0.95
CA PRO A 174 -21.72 -18.10 -2.20
C PRO A 174 -23.21 -17.95 -2.52
N ALA A 175 -24.05 -18.90 -2.09
CA ALA A 175 -25.49 -18.85 -2.34
C ALA A 175 -26.22 -17.73 -1.60
N THR A 176 -25.59 -17.16 -0.57
CA THR A 176 -26.18 -16.12 0.29
C THR A 176 -25.29 -14.90 0.49
N ASP A 177 -24.04 -14.92 0.00
CA ASP A 177 -23.16 -13.74 -0.02
C ASP A 177 -23.72 -12.68 -0.98
N CYS A 178 -24.17 -11.56 -0.43
CA CYS A 178 -24.71 -10.43 -1.19
C CYS A 178 -23.77 -9.93 -2.29
N CYS A 179 -22.45 -9.92 -2.04
CA CYS A 179 -21.48 -9.47 -3.02
C CYS A 179 -21.34 -10.49 -4.15
N THR A 180 -21.13 -11.76 -3.82
CA THR A 180 -21.00 -12.83 -4.82
C THR A 180 -22.25 -12.93 -5.71
N ILE A 181 -23.44 -12.81 -5.12
CA ILE A 181 -24.69 -12.81 -5.90
C ILE A 181 -24.73 -11.62 -6.85
N PHE A 182 -24.33 -10.42 -6.41
CA PHE A 182 -24.24 -9.25 -7.30
C PHE A 182 -23.23 -9.45 -8.43
N MET A 183 -22.03 -9.96 -8.11
CA MET A 183 -20.98 -10.24 -9.11
C MET A 183 -21.42 -11.24 -10.18
N SER A 184 -22.36 -12.14 -9.87
CA SER A 184 -22.93 -13.07 -10.84
C SER A 184 -23.96 -12.45 -11.79
N SER A 185 -24.33 -11.18 -11.59
CA SER A 185 -25.33 -10.48 -12.40
C SER A 185 -24.73 -9.81 -13.64
N PRO A 186 -25.47 -9.72 -14.76
CA PRO A 186 -25.04 -8.95 -15.93
C PRO A 186 -24.77 -7.46 -15.61
N THR A 187 -25.48 -6.90 -14.62
CA THR A 187 -25.27 -5.52 -14.16
C THR A 187 -23.85 -5.32 -13.63
N ALA A 188 -23.32 -6.27 -12.86
CA ALA A 188 -21.95 -6.20 -12.35
C ALA A 188 -20.92 -6.32 -13.47
N GLU A 189 -21.12 -7.24 -14.41
CA GLU A 189 -20.23 -7.41 -15.58
C GLU A 189 -20.14 -6.12 -16.41
N GLU A 190 -21.29 -5.54 -16.76
CA GLU A 190 -21.36 -4.28 -17.51
C GLU A 190 -20.71 -3.10 -16.77
N TYR A 191 -20.85 -3.06 -15.44
CA TYR A 191 -20.25 -2.03 -14.61
C TYR A 191 -18.73 -2.16 -14.55
N LEU A 192 -18.22 -3.37 -14.25
CA LEU A 192 -16.82 -3.64 -13.98
C LEU A 192 -15.95 -3.59 -15.23
N LYS A 193 -16.44 -4.07 -16.38
CA LYS A 193 -15.65 -4.13 -17.63
C LYS A 193 -15.11 -2.76 -18.10
N THR A 194 -15.67 -1.66 -17.61
CA THR A 194 -15.27 -0.29 -17.94
C THR A 194 -14.66 0.49 -16.76
N ARG A 195 -14.56 -0.13 -15.57
CA ARG A 195 -14.19 0.57 -14.33
C ARG A 195 -13.17 -0.16 -13.46
N ALA A 196 -13.05 -1.48 -13.61
CA ALA A 196 -12.17 -2.32 -12.80
C ALA A 196 -10.99 -2.82 -13.64
N PHE A 197 -10.05 -1.93 -13.92
CA PHE A 197 -8.81 -2.26 -14.63
C PHE A 197 -7.65 -1.42 -14.12
N PHE A 198 -6.44 -1.90 -14.34
CA PHE A 198 -5.23 -1.10 -14.22
C PHE A 198 -4.84 -0.58 -15.60
N ASP A 199 -4.58 0.72 -15.70
CA ASP A 199 -3.94 1.33 -16.85
C ASP A 199 -2.54 1.78 -16.43
N ILE A 200 -1.53 0.98 -16.80
CA ILE A 200 -0.17 1.13 -16.29
C ILE A 200 0.78 1.37 -17.45
N GLU A 201 1.42 2.54 -17.44
CA GLU A 201 2.45 2.88 -18.41
C GLU A 201 3.77 2.17 -18.11
N TYR A 202 4.20 2.15 -16.85
CA TYR A 202 5.45 1.50 -16.45
C TYR A 202 5.43 1.03 -15.00
N VAL A 203 6.29 0.04 -14.73
CA VAL A 203 6.71 -0.36 -13.38
C VAL A 203 8.24 -0.37 -13.38
N LYS A 204 8.86 0.42 -12.50
CA LYS A 204 10.31 0.56 -12.39
C LYS A 204 10.77 0.27 -10.96
N VAL A 205 11.89 -0.44 -10.82
CA VAL A 205 12.49 -0.79 -9.53
C VAL A 205 13.92 -0.29 -9.49
N PHE A 206 14.27 0.42 -8.41
CA PHE A 206 15.56 1.03 -8.19
C PHE A 206 16.21 0.46 -6.92
N GLU A 207 17.53 0.48 -6.88
CA GLU A 207 18.33 0.08 -5.72
C GLU A 207 19.22 1.25 -5.27
N PRO A 208 19.60 1.33 -3.97
CA PRO A 208 20.47 2.40 -3.49
C PRO A 208 21.83 2.37 -4.19
N THR A 209 22.39 3.54 -4.51
CA THR A 209 23.78 3.60 -5.00
C THR A 209 24.76 3.10 -3.93
N GLY A 210 25.71 2.26 -4.33
CA GLY A 210 26.79 1.80 -3.45
C GLY A 210 26.44 0.61 -2.53
N THR A 211 25.23 0.06 -2.65
CA THR A 211 24.93 -1.27 -2.09
C THR A 211 25.34 -2.32 -3.11
N THR A 212 26.28 -3.19 -2.76
CA THR A 212 26.44 -4.45 -3.49
C THR A 212 25.36 -5.37 -2.95
N PRO A 213 24.35 -5.81 -3.73
CA PRO A 213 23.44 -6.82 -3.22
C PRO A 213 24.30 -8.03 -2.87
N SER A 214 24.41 -8.36 -1.58
CA SER A 214 25.12 -9.56 -1.14
C SER A 214 24.68 -10.73 -2.04
N LYS A 215 25.61 -11.45 -2.68
CA LYS A 215 25.26 -12.70 -3.37
C LYS A 215 24.79 -13.69 -2.31
N ILE A 216 23.49 -13.96 -2.28
CA ILE A 216 22.85 -14.66 -1.17
C ILE A 216 22.97 -16.18 -1.37
N SER A 217 23.68 -16.85 -0.47
CA SER A 217 23.44 -18.27 -0.19
C SER A 217 22.07 -18.40 0.46
N SER A 218 21.21 -19.27 -0.06
CA SER A 218 19.85 -19.51 0.41
C SER A 218 19.68 -19.41 1.94
N GLY A 219 18.81 -18.51 2.41
CA GLY A 219 18.24 -18.60 3.77
C GLY A 219 18.42 -17.41 4.71
N SER A 220 19.19 -16.37 4.38
CA SER A 220 19.29 -15.16 5.20
C SER A 220 19.35 -13.90 4.34
N PHE A 221 18.51 -12.91 4.64
CA PHE A 221 18.39 -11.67 3.89
C PHE A 221 18.60 -10.49 4.84
N ARG A 222 19.59 -9.64 4.55
CA ARG A 222 19.80 -8.34 5.18
C ARG A 222 19.31 -7.27 4.21
N ASN A 223 18.55 -6.29 4.69
CA ASN A 223 18.34 -5.04 3.94
C ASN A 223 19.68 -4.28 3.90
N GLU A 224 20.56 -4.48 2.93
CA GLU A 224 21.79 -3.69 2.86
C GLU A 224 21.46 -2.27 2.36
N GLY A 225 21.96 -1.26 3.08
CA GLY A 225 21.71 0.17 2.86
C GLY A 225 21.97 0.95 4.15
N LYS A 226 22.61 2.13 4.06
CA LYS A 226 22.69 3.02 5.22
C LYS A 226 21.27 3.43 5.61
N PRO A 227 20.91 3.46 6.92
CA PRO A 227 19.64 4.04 7.35
C PRO A 227 19.49 5.46 6.79
N LEU A 228 18.28 5.84 6.37
CA LEU A 228 18.00 7.24 6.12
C LEU A 228 18.17 8.00 7.45
N GLU A 229 19.00 9.06 7.46
CA GLU A 229 19.01 10.03 8.55
C GLU A 229 17.66 10.78 8.60
N GLU A 230 17.37 11.40 9.75
CA GLU A 230 16.01 11.76 10.21
C GLU A 230 15.01 12.21 9.11
N PRO A 231 13.81 11.61 9.08
CA PRO A 231 12.99 11.47 7.87
C PRO A 231 12.27 12.73 7.38
N CYS A 232 12.23 13.81 8.17
CA CYS A 232 11.41 15.01 7.88
C CYS A 232 12.21 16.31 7.92
N VAL A 233 13.52 16.22 7.66
CA VAL A 233 14.29 17.36 7.12
C VAL A 233 14.69 17.06 5.68
N HIS A 234 15.18 15.86 5.37
CA HIS A 234 15.45 15.33 4.02
C HIS A 234 15.16 13.81 4.09
N CYS A 235 14.38 13.23 3.17
CA CYS A 235 14.19 11.76 3.10
C CYS A 235 15.49 11.01 2.71
N GLY A 236 16.52 11.07 3.58
CA GLY A 236 17.89 10.55 3.48
C GLY A 236 18.64 10.75 2.16
N GLY A 237 19.83 11.35 2.20
CA GLY A 237 20.69 11.70 1.04
C GLY A 237 21.23 10.55 0.16
N VAL A 238 20.48 9.46 0.02
CA VAL A 238 20.79 8.28 -0.79
C VAL A 238 20.21 8.47 -2.20
N ARG A 239 21.08 8.37 -3.21
CA ARG A 239 20.66 8.26 -4.61
C ARG A 239 20.24 6.82 -4.92
N TRP A 240 19.30 6.69 -5.85
CA TRP A 240 18.79 5.40 -6.30
C TRP A 240 19.07 5.24 -7.79
N ILE A 241 19.50 4.04 -8.20
CA ILE A 241 19.83 3.69 -9.58
C ILE A 241 18.97 2.54 -10.08
N PRO A 242 18.70 2.43 -11.40
CA PRO A 242 17.93 1.33 -11.95
C PRO A 242 18.53 -0.02 -11.55
N LYS A 243 17.67 -0.97 -11.16
CA LYS A 243 18.13 -2.32 -10.84
C LYS A 243 18.75 -2.98 -12.08
N GLY A 244 19.98 -3.47 -11.96
CA GLY A 244 20.72 -4.12 -13.05
C GLY A 244 21.65 -3.21 -13.86
N SER A 245 21.65 -1.89 -13.61
CA SER A 245 22.72 -1.02 -14.11
C SER A 245 23.95 -1.16 -13.19
N HIS A 246 24.84 -2.09 -13.50
CA HIS A 246 26.17 -2.05 -12.92
C HIS A 246 26.88 -0.80 -13.43
N ALA A 247 27.18 0.14 -12.53
CA ALA A 247 28.14 1.19 -12.82
C ALA A 247 29.46 0.52 -13.21
N THR A 248 29.83 0.64 -14.49
CA THR A 248 31.16 0.32 -15.00
C THR A 248 32.19 1.27 -14.41
#